data_AF-A0A5M9ZG70-F1
#
_entry.id   AF-A0A5M9ZG70-F1
#
_cell.length_a   1.000
_cell.length_b   1.000
_cell.length_c   1.000
_cell.angle_alpha   90.00
_cell.angle_beta   90.00
_cell.angle_gamma   90.00
#
_symmetry.space_group_name_H-M   'P 1'
#
loop_
_entity.id
_entity.type
_entity.pdbx_description
1 polymer ?
#
loop_
_entity_poly.entity_id
_entity_poly.type
_entity_poly.pdbx_seq_one_letter_code
_entity_poly.pdbx_strand_id
1 'polypeptide(L)'
;MWIDPWYPRCRGCRGVRGGSVERVFVDANILYSRTVRDWLFALSTSEVQAFELFASEDVLAEVVYHFRRNNPSRSGGSVKALVDQMRELVVMVSRYDCERARTDYLGADPNDLHLHAAAKDGNCSILLTDDRELYAGLSEEQLDSMPYSVCTSDEFFCDLAESSAVLLDQAVTCELRYWSGKHPDGGFDLAGQLAMAGCPRFGYLVKRALMRKSGLGPSDISRICPLDDSYPPAMRANDLDALASISTDF
;
A
#
# COMPACT_ATOMS: atom_id res chain seq x y z
N MET A 1 15.27 -11.96 -9.77
CA MET A 1 13.94 -11.80 -10.38
C MET A 1 13.48 -10.36 -10.15
N TRP A 2 13.00 -9.73 -11.21
CA TRP A 2 13.24 -8.34 -11.59
C TRP A 2 12.26 -7.36 -10.94
N ILE A 3 12.74 -6.23 -10.40
CA ILE A 3 11.98 -4.99 -10.52
C ILE A 3 12.36 -4.48 -11.91
N ASP A 4 11.42 -4.63 -12.84
CA ASP A 4 11.59 -4.12 -14.19
C ASP A 4 11.38 -2.59 -14.11
N PRO A 5 12.22 -1.74 -14.72
CA PRO A 5 12.02 -0.29 -14.81
C PRO A 5 10.73 0.13 -15.57
N TRP A 6 9.84 -0.81 -15.84
CA TRP A 6 8.61 -0.69 -16.60
C TRP A 6 7.35 -0.82 -15.73
N TYR A 7 7.39 -0.48 -14.43
CA TYR A 7 6.12 -0.15 -13.78
C TYR A 7 5.49 0.96 -14.63
N PRO A 8 4.39 0.70 -15.34
CA PRO A 8 3.87 1.69 -16.26
C PRO A 8 3.46 2.86 -15.39
N ARG A 9 4.20 3.98 -15.45
CA ARG A 9 3.62 5.23 -15.01
C ARG A 9 2.32 5.35 -15.81
N CYS A 10 1.17 5.37 -15.16
CA CYS A 10 -0.06 5.86 -15.78
C CYS A 10 0.25 7.29 -16.23
N ARG A 11 0.69 7.44 -17.48
CA ARG A 11 1.18 8.71 -18.00
C ARG A 11 -0.03 9.57 -18.30
N GLY A 12 -0.30 10.49 -17.39
CA GLY A 12 -1.20 11.60 -17.64
C GLY A 12 -1.94 11.96 -16.38
N CYS A 13 -1.41 12.91 -15.60
CA CYS A 13 -2.18 13.97 -14.93
C CYS A 13 -1.26 14.83 -14.06
N ARG A 14 -1.16 16.12 -14.39
CA ARG A 14 -1.00 17.17 -13.38
C ARG A 14 -2.43 17.56 -12.99
N GLY A 15 -2.94 16.96 -11.92
CA GLY A 15 -4.30 17.16 -11.43
C GLY A 15 -4.36 18.20 -10.31
N VAL A 16 -5.38 19.04 -10.40
CA VAL A 16 -5.73 20.24 -9.61
C VAL A 16 -5.69 20.03 -8.08
N ARG A 17 -5.04 20.97 -7.37
CA ARG A 17 -5.04 21.06 -5.90
C ARG A 17 -6.38 21.59 -5.40
N GLY A 18 -7.11 20.79 -4.64
CA GLY A 18 -8.42 21.19 -4.08
C GLY A 18 -8.96 20.25 -3.00
N GLY A 19 -8.09 19.74 -2.13
CA GLY A 19 -8.37 18.90 -0.96
C GLY A 19 -7.04 18.55 -0.29
N SER A 20 -6.96 18.41 1.03
CA SER A 20 -5.73 17.95 1.68
C SER A 20 -5.56 16.45 1.37
N VAL A 21 -4.62 16.14 0.49
CA VAL A 21 -4.18 14.77 0.19
C VAL A 21 -3.62 14.14 1.46
N GLU A 22 -4.02 12.90 1.73
CA GLU A 22 -3.58 12.19 2.93
C GLU A 22 -2.07 11.90 2.87
N ARG A 23 -1.36 12.09 3.99
CA ARG A 23 0.10 11.92 4.05
C ARG A 23 0.43 10.64 4.80
N VAL A 24 1.00 9.68 4.08
CA VAL A 24 1.23 8.32 4.57
C VAL A 24 2.72 8.09 4.72
N PHE A 25 3.21 8.00 5.96
CA PHE A 25 4.59 7.59 6.22
C PHE A 25 4.71 6.07 6.11
N VAL A 26 5.64 5.59 5.29
CA VAL A 26 5.76 4.17 4.94
C VAL A 26 6.95 3.56 5.66
N ASP A 27 6.70 2.45 6.35
CA ASP A 27 7.72 1.66 7.03
C ASP A 27 8.55 0.81 6.04
N ALA A 28 9.73 0.37 6.47
CA ALA A 28 10.64 -0.48 5.73
C ALA A 28 10.03 -1.85 5.41
N ASN A 29 9.23 -2.44 6.30
CA ASN A 29 8.61 -3.75 6.06
C ASN A 29 7.66 -3.74 4.84
N ILE A 30 6.93 -2.64 4.65
CA ILE A 30 6.02 -2.40 3.52
C ILE A 30 6.82 -2.31 2.22
N LEU A 31 7.86 -1.46 2.20
CA LEU A 31 8.72 -1.26 1.03
C LEU A 31 9.56 -2.49 0.69
N TYR A 32 9.94 -3.29 1.68
CA TYR A 32 10.67 -4.53 1.49
C TYR A 32 9.81 -5.60 0.81
N SER A 33 8.56 -5.76 1.26
CA SER A 33 7.61 -6.70 0.66
C SER A 33 7.31 -6.34 -0.79
N ARG A 34 7.66 -7.23 -1.73
CA ARG A 34 7.45 -6.95 -3.16
C ARG A 34 5.97 -6.75 -3.49
N THR A 35 5.14 -7.69 -3.04
CA THR A 35 3.71 -7.65 -3.33
C THR A 35 3.10 -6.36 -2.78
N VAL A 36 3.30 -6.07 -1.49
CA VAL A 36 2.72 -4.88 -0.87
C VAL A 36 3.22 -3.59 -1.53
N ARG A 37 4.53 -3.46 -1.76
CA ARG A 37 5.10 -2.28 -2.42
C ARG A 37 4.55 -2.08 -3.83
N ASP A 38 4.50 -3.14 -4.65
CA ASP A 38 4.08 -3.03 -6.04
C ASP A 38 2.59 -2.56 -6.08
N TRP A 39 1.72 -3.09 -5.21
CA TRP A 39 0.33 -2.62 -5.05
C TRP A 39 0.19 -1.22 -4.47
N LEU A 40 1.00 -0.86 -3.46
CA LEU A 40 1.03 0.49 -2.88
C LEU A 40 1.36 1.53 -3.94
N PHE A 41 2.33 1.24 -4.81
CA PHE A 41 2.70 2.11 -5.92
C PHE A 41 1.66 2.11 -7.05
N ALA A 42 0.96 0.98 -7.29
CA ALA A 42 -0.20 0.95 -8.18
C ALA A 42 -1.26 1.97 -7.76
N LEU A 43 -1.58 1.99 -6.47
CA LEU A 43 -2.59 2.85 -5.87
C LEU A 43 -2.13 4.31 -5.86
N SER A 44 -0.87 4.58 -5.50
CA SER A 44 -0.35 5.95 -5.38
C SER A 44 -0.12 6.64 -6.73
N THR A 45 0.09 5.86 -7.80
CA THR A 45 0.29 6.38 -9.17
C THR A 45 -0.98 6.36 -10.02
N SER A 46 -2.12 6.04 -9.40
CA SER A 46 -3.43 6.13 -10.02
C SER A 46 -3.77 7.58 -10.41
N GLU A 47 -4.75 7.75 -11.30
CA GLU A 47 -5.16 9.10 -11.76
C GLU A 47 -5.87 9.88 -10.64
N VAL A 48 -6.42 9.17 -9.66
CA VAL A 48 -7.05 9.74 -8.48
C VAL A 48 -6.01 9.84 -7.37
N GLN A 49 -5.43 11.03 -7.19
CA GLN A 49 -4.45 11.24 -6.13
C GLN A 49 -5.11 11.31 -4.75
N ALA A 50 -5.32 10.16 -4.12
CA ALA A 50 -5.94 10.04 -2.79
C ALA A 50 -4.94 10.31 -1.65
N PHE A 51 -3.67 9.93 -1.83
CA PHE A 51 -2.63 10.04 -0.82
C PHE A 51 -1.26 10.37 -1.45
N GLU A 52 -0.32 10.79 -0.61
CA GLU A 52 1.08 11.00 -0.94
C GLU A 52 1.94 10.22 0.05
N LEU A 53 2.94 9.50 -0.47
CA LEU A 53 3.79 8.64 0.33
C LEU A 53 5.01 9.39 0.84
N PHE A 54 5.36 9.17 2.10
CA PHE A 54 6.51 9.74 2.77
C PHE A 54 7.40 8.63 3.31
N ALA A 55 8.71 8.83 3.31
CA ALA A 55 9.68 7.93 3.93
C ALA A 55 10.92 8.72 4.39
N SER A 56 11.77 8.11 5.21
CA SER A 56 13.07 8.67 5.59
C SER A 56 14.24 7.91 4.94
N GLU A 57 15.44 8.48 4.93
CA GLU A 57 16.63 7.76 4.47
C GLU A 57 16.97 6.58 5.40
N ASP A 58 16.63 6.64 6.69
CA ASP A 58 16.78 5.52 7.62
C ASP A 58 15.90 4.33 7.22
N VAL A 59 14.63 4.58 6.87
CA VAL A 59 13.72 3.56 6.32
C VAL A 59 14.31 2.93 5.06
N LEU A 60 14.79 3.73 4.10
CA LEU A 60 15.38 3.19 2.88
C LEU A 60 16.68 2.42 3.15
N ALA A 61 17.47 2.84 4.14
CA ALA A 61 18.67 2.12 4.57
C ALA A 61 18.32 0.76 5.18
N GLU A 62 17.25 0.69 5.97
CA GLU A 62 16.73 -0.56 6.53
C GLU A 62 16.23 -1.51 5.43
N VAL A 63 15.49 -1.00 4.44
CA VAL A 63 15.10 -1.76 3.25
C VAL A 63 16.32 -2.36 2.56
N VAL A 64 17.37 -1.57 2.33
CA VAL A 64 18.64 -2.05 1.74
C VAL A 64 19.26 -3.14 2.59
N TYR A 65 19.34 -2.94 3.91
CA TYR A 65 19.91 -3.90 4.84
C TYR A 65 19.20 -5.26 4.73
N HIS A 66 17.87 -5.29 4.80
CA HIS A 66 17.10 -6.54 4.68
C HIS A 66 17.24 -7.19 3.30
N PHE A 67 17.24 -6.41 2.21
CA PHE A 67 17.48 -6.95 0.87
C PHE A 67 18.84 -7.61 0.75
N ARG A 68 19.89 -7.00 1.29
CA ARG A 68 21.25 -7.55 1.28
C ARG A 68 21.37 -8.80 2.14
N ARG A 69 20.79 -8.78 3.34
CA ARG A 69 20.78 -9.92 4.25
C ARG A 69 20.13 -11.16 3.61
N ASN A 70 19.00 -10.97 2.94
CA ASN A 70 18.24 -12.07 2.35
C ASN A 70 18.69 -12.45 0.92
N ASN A 71 19.51 -11.63 0.28
CA ASN A 71 20.00 -11.86 -1.08
C ASN A 71 21.48 -11.44 -1.24
N PRO A 72 22.42 -12.11 -0.54
CA PRO A 72 23.80 -11.64 -0.45
C PRO A 72 24.53 -11.62 -1.80
N SER A 73 24.15 -12.48 -2.75
CA SER A 73 24.74 -12.57 -4.09
C SER A 73 24.13 -11.59 -5.10
N ARG A 74 23.09 -10.82 -4.74
CA ARG A 74 22.48 -9.86 -5.67
C ARG A 74 23.44 -8.74 -6.03
N SER A 75 23.44 -8.36 -7.30
CA SER A 75 24.26 -7.24 -7.78
C SER A 75 23.88 -5.94 -7.05
N GLY A 76 24.87 -5.10 -6.77
CA GLY A 76 24.60 -3.80 -6.16
C GLY A 76 23.84 -2.84 -7.06
N GLY A 77 24.03 -2.92 -8.38
CA GLY A 77 23.26 -2.14 -9.33
C GLY A 77 21.76 -2.42 -9.24
N SER A 78 21.36 -3.68 -9.06
CA SER A 78 19.94 -4.04 -8.93
C SER A 78 19.31 -3.51 -7.64
N VAL A 79 20.03 -3.57 -6.52
CA VAL A 79 19.52 -3.04 -5.24
C VAL A 79 19.44 -1.51 -5.30
N LYS A 80 20.45 -0.86 -5.87
CA LYS A 80 20.43 0.59 -6.08
C LYS A 80 19.27 1.04 -6.96
N ALA A 81 19.05 0.37 -8.10
CA ALA A 81 17.97 0.72 -9.01
C ALA A 81 16.59 0.63 -8.35
N LEU A 82 16.37 -0.38 -7.50
CA LEU A 82 15.13 -0.51 -6.72
C LEU A 82 14.93 0.67 -5.77
N VAL A 83 15.95 1.02 -4.99
CA VAL A 83 15.85 2.11 -4.00
C VAL A 83 15.73 3.47 -4.67
N ASP A 84 16.40 3.68 -5.81
CA ASP A 84 16.25 4.91 -6.59
C ASP A 84 14.80 5.06 -7.08
N GLN A 85 14.15 3.97 -7.52
CA GLN A 85 12.73 3.99 -7.89
C GLN A 85 11.81 4.27 -6.69
N MET A 86 12.07 3.66 -5.54
CA MET A 86 11.32 3.97 -4.31
C MET A 86 11.42 5.46 -3.98
N ARG A 87 12.64 6.02 -4.04
CA ARG A 87 12.91 7.44 -3.79
C ARG A 87 12.20 8.37 -4.79
N GLU A 88 11.96 7.93 -6.03
CA GLU A 88 11.17 8.71 -7.00
C GLU A 88 9.67 8.74 -6.69
N LEU A 89 9.16 7.77 -5.94
CA LEU A 89 7.73 7.59 -5.66
C LEU A 89 7.31 8.04 -4.26
N VAL A 90 8.26 8.41 -3.41
CA VAL A 90 8.02 8.90 -2.04
C VAL A 90 8.62 10.29 -1.84
N VAL A 91 8.00 11.08 -0.97
CA VAL A 91 8.56 12.33 -0.46
C VAL A 91 9.50 12.01 0.69
N MET A 92 10.77 12.43 0.57
CA MET A 92 11.77 12.16 1.59
C MET A 92 11.68 13.15 2.76
N VAL A 93 11.34 12.64 3.95
CA VAL A 93 11.47 13.34 5.22
C VAL A 93 12.94 13.33 5.63
N SER A 94 13.63 14.43 5.35
CA SER A 94 15.08 14.57 5.54
C SER A 94 15.49 15.23 6.86
N ARG A 95 14.52 15.77 7.62
CA ARG A 95 14.75 16.45 8.89
C ARG A 95 13.71 15.98 9.89
N TYR A 96 14.16 15.20 10.86
CA TYR A 96 13.38 14.81 12.02
C TYR A 96 14.28 14.73 13.25
N ASP A 97 13.70 14.92 14.44
CA ASP A 97 14.43 14.97 15.70
C ASP A 97 13.99 13.85 16.64
N CYS A 98 14.78 12.78 16.70
CA CYS A 98 14.50 11.63 17.57
C CYS A 98 14.60 11.97 19.06
N GLU A 99 15.43 12.94 19.47
CA GLU A 99 15.56 13.32 20.88
C GLU A 99 14.32 14.06 21.35
N ARG A 100 13.77 14.95 20.51
CA ARG A 100 12.47 15.57 20.75
C ARG A 100 11.34 14.54 20.76
N ALA A 101 11.31 13.65 19.76
CA ALA A 101 10.26 12.66 19.59
C ALA A 101 10.26 11.58 20.70
N ARG A 102 11.40 11.34 21.35
CA ARG A 102 11.52 10.39 22.48
C ARG A 102 10.56 10.72 23.62
N THR A 103 10.21 12.00 23.80
CA THR A 103 9.40 12.46 24.94
C THR A 103 7.94 11.99 24.88
N ASP A 104 7.43 11.69 23.68
CA ASP A 104 6.06 11.23 23.46
C ASP A 104 5.96 9.96 22.60
N TYR A 105 7.08 9.28 22.38
CA TYR A 105 7.11 7.96 21.76
C TYR A 105 6.52 6.90 22.70
N LEU A 106 5.49 6.21 22.22
CA LEU A 106 4.77 5.18 22.99
C LEU A 106 5.09 3.75 22.54
N GLY A 107 5.87 3.55 21.47
CA GLY A 107 6.13 2.23 20.91
C GLY A 107 7.05 1.36 21.77
N ALA A 108 6.97 0.05 21.58
CA ALA A 108 7.66 -0.93 22.44
C ALA A 108 9.17 -1.04 22.16
N ASP A 109 9.60 -0.96 20.89
CA ASP A 109 11.01 -1.04 20.50
C ASP A 109 11.60 0.37 20.33
N PRO A 110 12.69 0.72 21.05
CA PRO A 110 13.42 1.96 20.82
C PRO A 110 13.97 2.15 19.39
N ASN A 111 14.16 1.07 18.63
CA ASN A 111 14.62 1.15 17.24
C ASN A 111 13.59 1.84 16.34
N ASP A 112 12.29 1.74 16.65
CA ASP A 112 11.23 2.33 15.82
C ASP A 112 10.94 3.80 16.15
N LEU A 113 11.68 4.38 17.11
CA LEU A 113 11.60 5.81 17.46
C LEU A 113 11.79 6.71 16.23
N HIS A 114 12.65 6.29 15.29
CA HIS A 114 12.92 7.05 14.08
C HIS A 114 11.69 7.12 13.13
N LEU A 115 10.85 6.08 13.11
CA LEU A 115 9.59 6.08 12.37
C LEU A 115 8.63 7.12 12.96
N HIS A 116 8.47 7.12 14.29
CA HIS A 116 7.64 8.09 14.99
C HIS A 116 8.12 9.53 14.76
N ALA A 117 9.41 9.77 14.91
CA ALA A 117 10.00 11.09 14.70
C ALA A 117 9.78 11.60 13.26
N ALA A 118 10.01 10.75 12.27
CA ALA A 118 9.88 11.11 10.86
C ALA A 118 8.41 11.28 10.43
N ALA A 119 7.50 10.42 10.90
CA ALA A 119 6.06 10.56 10.63
C ALA A 119 5.52 11.88 11.22
N LYS A 120 5.88 12.19 12.46
CA LYS A 120 5.49 13.43 13.16
C LYS A 120 6.04 14.68 12.47
N ASP A 121 7.34 14.73 12.18
CA ASP A 121 7.95 15.91 11.54
C ASP A 121 7.58 16.05 10.04
N GLY A 122 7.21 14.94 9.40
CA GLY A 122 6.58 14.92 8.07
C GLY A 122 5.12 15.42 8.08
N ASN A 123 4.51 15.60 9.25
CA ASN A 123 3.07 15.82 9.45
C ASN A 123 2.25 14.74 8.71
N CYS A 124 2.68 13.50 8.81
CA CYS A 124 1.94 12.37 8.26
C CYS A 124 0.74 12.08 9.16
N SER A 125 -0.41 11.78 8.56
CA SER A 125 -1.63 11.39 9.27
C SER A 125 -1.73 9.88 9.45
N ILE A 126 -0.99 9.12 8.65
CA ILE A 126 -0.91 7.65 8.73
C ILE A 126 0.54 7.22 8.85
N LEU A 127 0.82 6.26 9.73
CA LEU A 127 1.97 5.38 9.68
C LEU A 127 1.53 4.02 9.13
N LEU A 128 2.00 3.67 7.94
CA LEU A 128 1.70 2.42 7.25
C LEU A 128 2.77 1.39 7.59
N THR A 129 2.39 0.36 8.35
CA THR A 129 3.29 -0.72 8.78
C THR A 129 2.53 -2.04 8.98
N ASP A 130 3.15 -3.15 8.61
CA ASP A 130 2.65 -4.50 8.91
C ASP A 130 3.25 -5.07 10.20
N ASP A 131 4.06 -4.29 10.93
CA ASP A 131 4.55 -4.66 12.25
C ASP A 131 3.47 -4.41 13.30
N ARG A 132 2.72 -5.46 13.61
CA ARG A 132 1.65 -5.42 14.61
C ARG A 132 2.18 -5.26 16.04
N GLU A 133 3.44 -5.60 16.30
CA GLU A 133 4.01 -5.55 17.65
C GLU A 133 4.43 -4.13 18.03
N LEU A 134 4.66 -3.25 17.05
CA LEU A 134 5.11 -1.87 17.24
C LEU A 134 4.31 -1.13 18.33
N TYR A 135 2.98 -1.31 18.33
CA TYR A 135 2.05 -0.68 19.28
C TYR A 135 1.06 -1.66 19.93
N ALA A 136 1.29 -2.98 19.86
CA ALA A 136 0.38 -4.00 20.39
C ALA A 136 0.03 -3.83 21.89
N GLY A 137 0.91 -3.19 22.66
CA GLY A 137 0.74 -2.97 24.09
C GLY A 137 -0.03 -1.71 24.49
N LEU A 138 -0.47 -0.88 23.53
CA LEU A 138 -1.15 0.39 23.80
C LEU A 138 -2.66 0.23 23.94
N SER A 139 -3.28 1.04 24.81
CA SER A 139 -4.73 1.18 24.86
C SER A 139 -5.27 1.99 23.67
N GLU A 140 -6.57 1.87 23.39
CA GLU A 140 -7.25 2.71 22.37
C GLU A 140 -7.04 4.21 22.65
N GLU A 141 -7.15 4.65 23.90
CA GLU A 141 -6.91 6.05 24.30
C GLU A 141 -5.48 6.51 23.99
N GLN A 142 -4.49 5.62 24.14
CA GLN A 142 -3.09 5.91 23.82
C GLN A 142 -2.88 6.00 22.31
N LEU A 143 -3.47 5.08 21.54
CA LEU A 143 -3.44 5.10 20.08
C LEU A 143 -4.12 6.37 19.52
N ASP A 144 -5.28 6.74 20.05
CA ASP A 144 -6.02 7.95 19.67
C ASP A 144 -5.28 9.26 20.02
N SER A 145 -4.37 9.21 20.99
CA SER A 145 -3.54 10.35 21.38
C SER A 145 -2.33 10.57 20.46
N MET A 146 -2.00 9.60 19.60
CA MET A 146 -0.88 9.70 18.68
C MET A 146 -1.15 10.75 17.58
N PRO A 147 -0.09 11.39 17.04
CA PRO A 147 -0.25 12.40 15.99
C PRO A 147 -0.67 11.84 14.63
N TYR A 148 -0.75 10.51 14.50
CA TYR A 148 -1.12 9.77 13.30
C TYR A 148 -1.85 8.48 13.68
N SER A 149 -2.66 7.97 12.77
CA SER A 149 -3.22 6.62 12.84
C SER A 149 -2.19 5.59 12.36
N VAL A 150 -2.23 4.39 12.93
CA VAL A 150 -1.40 3.26 12.47
C VAL A 150 -2.29 2.32 11.68
N CYS A 151 -1.87 2.00 10.46
CA CYS A 151 -2.65 1.14 9.57
C CYS A 151 -1.76 0.03 9.03
N THR A 152 -2.30 -1.19 8.96
CA THR A 152 -1.68 -2.26 8.17
C THR A 152 -1.92 -2.04 6.68
N SER A 153 -1.14 -2.71 5.83
CA SER A 153 -1.34 -2.66 4.39
C SER A 153 -2.70 -3.20 3.96
N ASP A 154 -3.19 -4.27 4.59
CA ASP A 154 -4.51 -4.85 4.28
C ASP A 154 -5.65 -3.88 4.58
N GLU A 155 -5.59 -3.21 5.75
CA GLU A 155 -6.57 -2.21 6.17
C GLU A 155 -6.53 -1.00 5.25
N PHE A 156 -5.34 -0.41 5.05
CA PHE A 156 -5.18 0.78 4.24
C PHE A 156 -5.64 0.56 2.79
N PHE A 157 -5.31 -0.58 2.18
CA PHE A 157 -5.77 -0.89 0.83
C PHE A 157 -7.29 -1.13 0.75
N CYS A 158 -7.89 -1.72 1.79
CA CYS A 158 -9.34 -1.87 1.88
C CYS A 158 -10.05 -0.52 2.00
N ASP A 159 -9.52 0.40 2.82
CA ASP A 159 -10.08 1.73 3.02
C ASP A 159 -10.02 2.54 1.71
N LEU A 160 -8.91 2.44 0.97
CA LEU A 160 -8.79 3.04 -0.36
C LEU A 160 -9.82 2.45 -1.33
N ALA A 161 -10.01 1.12 -1.33
CA ALA A 161 -11.01 0.47 -2.17
C ALA A 161 -12.45 0.84 -1.80
N GLU A 162 -12.74 1.06 -0.51
CA GLU A 162 -14.03 1.57 -0.05
C GLU A 162 -14.27 3.00 -0.53
N SER A 163 -13.25 3.85 -0.40
CA SER A 163 -13.34 5.26 -0.77
C SER A 163 -13.55 5.45 -2.28
N SER A 164 -13.02 4.55 -3.10
CA SER A 164 -13.11 4.62 -4.56
C SER A 164 -12.88 3.28 -5.23
N ALA A 165 -13.96 2.71 -5.77
CA ALA A 165 -13.87 1.55 -6.65
C ALA A 165 -13.02 1.82 -7.92
N VAL A 166 -12.90 3.09 -8.33
CA VAL A 166 -12.05 3.49 -9.46
C VAL A 166 -10.56 3.34 -9.11
N LEU A 167 -10.15 3.65 -7.87
CA LEU A 167 -8.78 3.41 -7.41
C LEU A 167 -8.42 1.93 -7.49
N LEU A 168 -9.32 1.07 -6.98
CA LEU A 168 -9.17 -0.37 -7.05
C LEU A 168 -9.08 -0.85 -8.50
N ASP A 169 -9.97 -0.37 -9.38
CA ASP A 169 -9.97 -0.73 -10.80
C ASP A 169 -8.65 -0.38 -11.51
N GLN A 170 -8.14 0.83 -11.26
CA GLN A 170 -6.89 1.30 -11.85
C GLN A 170 -5.68 0.50 -11.35
N ALA A 171 -5.59 0.24 -10.04
CA ALA A 171 -4.53 -0.57 -9.45
C ALA A 171 -4.56 -2.02 -9.98
N VAL A 172 -5.74 -2.64 -10.01
CA VAL A 172 -5.92 -4.00 -10.56
C VAL A 172 -5.53 -4.05 -12.03
N THR A 173 -5.91 -3.04 -12.82
CA THR A 173 -5.53 -2.94 -14.24
C THR A 173 -4.03 -2.81 -14.42
N CYS A 174 -3.37 -2.01 -13.58
CA CYS A 174 -1.91 -1.84 -13.60
C CYS A 174 -1.19 -3.18 -13.34
N GLU A 175 -1.55 -3.86 -12.25
CA GLU A 175 -0.95 -5.14 -11.88
C GLU A 175 -1.26 -6.23 -12.91
N LEU A 176 -2.49 -6.32 -13.41
CA LEU A 176 -2.86 -7.31 -14.40
C LEU A 176 -2.10 -7.12 -15.72
N ARG A 177 -1.87 -5.88 -16.17
CA ARG A 177 -1.04 -5.59 -17.35
C ARG A 177 0.42 -5.97 -17.13
N TYR A 178 0.98 -5.69 -15.95
CA TYR A 178 2.35 -6.06 -15.62
C TYR A 178 2.53 -7.58 -15.62
N TRP A 179 1.67 -8.30 -14.89
CA TRP A 179 1.83 -9.74 -14.70
C TRP A 179 1.41 -10.58 -15.91
N SER A 180 0.45 -10.13 -16.74
CA SER A 180 0.14 -10.79 -18.02
C SER A 180 1.31 -10.73 -19.01
N GLY A 181 2.09 -9.63 -19.02
CA GLY A 181 3.32 -9.55 -19.80
C GLY A 181 4.43 -10.50 -19.31
N LYS A 182 4.42 -10.88 -18.03
CA LYS A 182 5.39 -11.80 -17.42
C LYS A 182 4.95 -13.27 -17.47
N HIS A 183 3.64 -13.50 -17.42
CA HIS A 183 3.02 -14.81 -17.46
C HIS A 183 1.96 -14.82 -18.58
N PRO A 184 2.38 -14.83 -19.85
CA PRO A 184 1.47 -14.75 -20.99
C PRO A 184 0.51 -15.94 -21.10
N ASP A 185 0.92 -17.10 -20.57
CA ASP A 185 0.08 -18.30 -20.49
C ASP A 185 -0.93 -18.26 -19.33
N GLY A 186 -0.98 -17.13 -18.60
CA GLY A 186 -1.79 -16.95 -17.39
C GLY A 186 -1.20 -17.65 -16.16
N GLY A 187 -2.04 -17.86 -15.14
CA GLY A 187 -1.70 -18.64 -13.95
C GLY A 187 -1.03 -17.88 -12.81
N PHE A 188 -0.80 -16.57 -12.92
CA PHE A 188 -0.37 -15.75 -11.78
C PHE A 188 -1.58 -15.37 -10.91
N ASP A 189 -1.64 -15.91 -9.69
CA ASP A 189 -2.72 -15.64 -8.74
C ASP A 189 -2.46 -14.36 -7.94
N LEU A 190 -2.89 -13.21 -8.48
CA LEU A 190 -2.75 -11.89 -7.84
C LEU A 190 -3.36 -11.86 -6.43
N ALA A 191 -4.56 -12.41 -6.26
CA ALA A 191 -5.26 -12.42 -4.99
C ALA A 191 -4.55 -13.33 -3.97
N GLY A 192 -4.09 -14.50 -4.41
CA GLY A 192 -3.31 -15.41 -3.57
C GLY A 192 -1.98 -14.82 -3.12
N GLN A 193 -1.28 -14.08 -3.99
CA GLN A 193 -0.04 -13.38 -3.61
C GLN A 193 -0.28 -12.30 -2.55
N LEU A 194 -1.38 -11.55 -2.64
CA LEU A 194 -1.76 -10.57 -1.62
C LEU A 194 -2.07 -11.24 -0.28
N ALA A 195 -2.84 -12.33 -0.28
CA ALA A 195 -3.13 -13.09 0.93
C ALA A 195 -1.85 -13.62 1.60
N MET A 196 -0.90 -14.17 0.82
CA MET A 196 0.40 -14.60 1.32
C MET A 196 1.27 -13.47 1.85
N ALA A 197 1.09 -12.25 1.32
CA ALA A 197 1.83 -11.06 1.73
C ALA A 197 1.22 -10.37 2.96
N GLY A 198 0.15 -10.91 3.55
CA GLY A 198 -0.52 -10.33 4.71
C GLY A 198 -1.72 -9.44 4.38
N CYS A 199 -2.14 -9.39 3.11
CA CYS A 199 -3.29 -8.61 2.64
C CYS A 199 -4.49 -9.48 2.18
N PRO A 200 -5.05 -10.37 3.02
CA PRO A 200 -6.12 -11.27 2.60
C PRO A 200 -7.44 -10.57 2.27
N ARG A 201 -7.82 -9.50 2.99
CA ARG A 201 -9.08 -8.79 2.72
C ARG A 201 -8.98 -8.01 1.42
N PHE A 202 -7.89 -7.29 1.21
CA PHE A 202 -7.67 -6.59 -0.05
C PHE A 202 -7.50 -7.58 -1.21
N GLY A 203 -6.82 -8.71 -1.01
CA GLY A 203 -6.74 -9.80 -1.98
C GLY A 203 -8.12 -10.32 -2.43
N TYR A 204 -9.08 -10.38 -1.52
CA TYR A 204 -10.46 -10.74 -1.83
C TYR A 204 -11.16 -9.67 -2.69
N LEU A 205 -10.96 -8.38 -2.39
CA LEU A 205 -11.48 -7.28 -3.23
C LEU A 205 -10.89 -7.32 -4.63
N VAL A 206 -9.58 -7.60 -4.75
CA VAL A 206 -8.90 -7.79 -6.04
C VAL A 206 -9.49 -8.98 -6.80
N LYS A 207 -9.74 -10.11 -6.14
CA LYS A 207 -10.42 -11.26 -6.77
C LYS A 207 -11.78 -10.87 -7.35
N ARG A 208 -12.58 -10.11 -6.61
CA ARG A 208 -13.90 -9.63 -7.06
C ARG A 208 -13.77 -8.67 -8.26
N ALA A 209 -12.80 -7.76 -8.23
CA ALA A 209 -12.51 -6.86 -9.36
C ALA A 209 -12.06 -7.64 -10.61
N LEU A 210 -11.25 -8.68 -10.45
CA LEU A 210 -10.84 -9.56 -11.55
C LEU A 210 -12.03 -10.35 -12.14
N MET A 211 -12.95 -10.83 -11.30
CA MET A 211 -14.20 -11.45 -11.78
C MET A 211 -15.00 -10.45 -12.61
N ARG A 212 -15.10 -9.19 -12.16
CA ARG A 212 -15.75 -8.12 -12.92
C ARG A 212 -15.08 -7.89 -14.27
N LYS A 213 -13.75 -7.80 -14.31
CA LYS A 213 -12.96 -7.65 -15.55
C LYS A 213 -13.09 -8.84 -16.49
N SER A 214 -13.34 -10.04 -15.97
CA SER A 214 -13.63 -11.22 -16.79
C SER A 214 -15.05 -11.23 -17.40
N GLY A 215 -15.87 -10.21 -17.13
CA GLY A 215 -17.20 -10.01 -17.69
C GLY A 215 -18.36 -10.47 -16.79
N LEU A 216 -18.10 -10.94 -15.57
CA LEU A 216 -19.18 -11.27 -14.64
C LEU A 216 -19.93 -9.99 -14.22
N GLY A 217 -21.25 -10.11 -14.07
CA GLY A 217 -22.11 -9.02 -13.61
C GLY A 217 -21.99 -8.78 -12.10
N PRO A 218 -22.21 -7.55 -11.60
CA PRO A 218 -22.12 -7.24 -10.18
C PRO A 218 -22.93 -8.17 -9.26
N SER A 219 -24.18 -8.47 -9.62
CA SER A 219 -25.04 -9.36 -8.82
C SER A 219 -24.54 -10.81 -8.76
N ASP A 220 -23.93 -11.31 -9.83
CA ASP A 220 -23.35 -12.65 -9.84
C ASP A 220 -22.12 -12.72 -8.95
N ILE A 221 -21.26 -11.70 -9.00
CA ILE A 221 -20.06 -11.61 -8.16
C ILE A 221 -20.46 -11.52 -6.69
N SER A 222 -21.42 -10.66 -6.35
CA SER A 222 -21.90 -10.52 -4.97
C SER A 222 -22.51 -11.82 -4.43
N ARG A 223 -23.11 -12.65 -5.29
CA ARG A 223 -23.60 -13.99 -4.92
C ARG A 223 -22.50 -15.05 -4.79
N ILE A 224 -21.52 -15.06 -5.70
CA ILE A 224 -20.44 -16.08 -5.74
C ILE A 224 -19.40 -15.82 -4.65
N CYS A 225 -19.11 -14.54 -4.40
CA CYS A 225 -17.98 -14.09 -3.60
C CYS A 225 -18.41 -12.95 -2.65
N PRO A 226 -19.46 -13.13 -1.81
CA PRO A 226 -20.08 -12.05 -1.01
C PRO A 226 -19.11 -11.40 -0.02
N LEU A 227 -19.28 -10.09 0.24
CA LEU A 227 -18.60 -9.42 1.36
C LEU A 227 -19.26 -9.83 2.68
N ASP A 228 -18.46 -10.29 3.64
CA ASP A 228 -18.91 -10.68 4.98
C ASP A 228 -18.69 -9.57 6.02
N ASP A 229 -18.96 -9.84 7.29
CA ASP A 229 -18.83 -8.86 8.38
C ASP A 229 -17.38 -8.42 8.65
N SER A 230 -16.37 -9.00 7.98
CA SER A 230 -15.01 -8.47 8.01
C SER A 230 -14.86 -7.19 7.17
N TYR A 231 -15.86 -6.79 6.38
CA TYR A 231 -15.88 -5.54 5.64
C TYR A 231 -16.81 -4.50 6.27
N PRO A 232 -16.45 -3.20 6.20
CA PRO A 232 -17.27 -2.13 6.73
C PRO A 232 -18.72 -2.18 6.22
N PRO A 233 -19.71 -1.84 7.06
CA PRO A 233 -21.12 -1.84 6.64
C PRO A 233 -21.39 -0.97 5.41
N ALA A 234 -20.67 0.15 5.25
CA ALA A 234 -20.81 1.05 4.10
C ALA A 234 -20.32 0.38 2.80
N MET A 235 -19.13 -0.24 2.80
CA MET A 235 -18.66 -1.06 1.67
C MET A 235 -19.67 -2.14 1.28
N ARG A 236 -20.24 -2.86 2.25
CA ARG A 236 -21.25 -3.90 1.99
C ARG A 236 -22.56 -3.35 1.43
N ALA A 237 -23.02 -2.20 1.94
CA ALA A 237 -24.23 -1.56 1.46
C ALA A 237 -24.10 -1.07 0.00
N ASN A 238 -22.90 -0.62 -0.38
CA ASN A 238 -22.61 -0.07 -1.71
C ASN A 238 -22.00 -1.11 -2.67
N ASP A 239 -22.01 -2.40 -2.31
CA ASP A 239 -21.23 -3.45 -2.98
C ASP A 239 -21.52 -3.56 -4.49
N LEU A 240 -22.81 -3.54 -4.86
CA LEU A 240 -23.23 -3.66 -6.26
C LEU A 240 -22.82 -2.43 -7.08
N ASP A 241 -22.91 -1.24 -6.49
CA ASP A 241 -22.56 0.03 -7.16
C ASP A 241 -21.03 0.15 -7.33
N ALA A 242 -20.27 -0.27 -6.32
CA ALA A 242 -18.81 -0.35 -6.40
C ALA A 242 -18.37 -1.31 -7.52
N LEU A 243 -18.93 -2.52 -7.57
CA LEU A 243 -18.65 -3.48 -8.65
C LEU A 243 -19.10 -2.97 -10.03
N ALA A 244 -20.21 -2.24 -10.11
CA ALA A 244 -20.68 -1.65 -11.36
C ALA A 244 -19.73 -0.56 -11.87
N SER A 245 -19.03 0.13 -10.95
CA SER A 245 -18.06 1.18 -11.25
C SER A 245 -16.71 0.66 -11.74
N ILE A 246 -16.40 -0.63 -11.52
CA ILE A 246 -15.19 -1.28 -12.03
C ILE A 246 -15.38 -1.60 -13.52
N SER A 247 -14.42 -1.16 -14.33
CA SER A 247 -14.45 -1.36 -15.78
C SER A 247 -14.27 -2.83 -16.16
N THR A 248 -15.00 -3.28 -17.18
CA THR A 248 -14.76 -4.57 -17.85
C THR A 248 -13.60 -4.52 -18.83
N ASP A 249 -13.14 -3.32 -19.17
CA ASP A 249 -12.11 -3.12 -20.17
C ASP A 249 -10.71 -3.39 -19.58
N PHE A 250 -9.82 -3.88 -20.46
CA PHE A 250 -8.43 -4.21 -20.15
C PHE A 250 -7.45 -3.23 -20.80
#